data_AF-A0A9Q4HU21-F1
#
_entry.id   AF-A0A9Q4HU21-F1
#
_cell.length_a   1.000
_cell.length_b   1.000
_cell.length_c   1.000
_cell.angle_alpha   90.00
_cell.angle_beta   90.00
_cell.angle_gamma   90.00
#
_symmetry.space_group_name_H-M   'P 1'
#
loop_
_entity.id
_entity.type
_entity.pdbx_description
1 polymer ?
#
loop_
_entity_poly.entity_id
_entity_poly.type
_entity_poly.pdbx_seq_one_letter_code
_entity_poly.pdbx_strand_id
1 'polypeptide(L)'
;MNAQHIIDRYMEELNAELANMPDVERENAICELKGHITAFVQDRIKAGLSEEELQEAVETEFSHPKELAEAMRGDGGEMKRRGSLLGKSWLSVLLIVVIIALPMLPPDYRHLPLVVYLTVLAGYVWKRKKLMMFAGVRKNKLRSQKEIVTISRVGAAYLLFLAVLLLLQPFLNASVVLLLIAVSCAAFFLFLNVK
;
A
#
# COMPACT_ATOMS: atom_id res chain seq x y z
N MET A 1 -38.36 -14.63 -6.93
CA MET A 1 -37.80 -15.32 -5.74
C MET A 1 -36.70 -14.45 -5.15
N ASN A 2 -36.57 -14.40 -3.82
CA ASN A 2 -35.58 -13.57 -3.13
C ASN A 2 -34.45 -14.47 -2.59
N ALA A 3 -33.45 -14.76 -3.43
CA ALA A 3 -32.31 -15.61 -3.08
C ALA A 3 -31.25 -14.90 -2.21
N GLN A 4 -31.57 -13.72 -1.69
CA GLN A 4 -30.67 -12.91 -0.86
C GLN A 4 -30.21 -13.67 0.40
N HIS A 5 -31.07 -14.51 0.96
CA HIS A 5 -30.76 -15.34 2.12
C HIS A 5 -29.66 -16.39 1.84
N ILE A 6 -29.55 -16.90 0.60
CA ILE A 6 -28.48 -17.84 0.20
C ILE A 6 -27.14 -17.13 0.20
N ILE A 7 -27.11 -15.92 -0.38
CA ILE A 7 -25.91 -15.08 -0.44
C ILE A 7 -25.49 -14.70 0.97
N ASP A 8 -26.42 -14.22 1.80
CA ASP A 8 -26.10 -13.74 3.14
C ASP A 8 -25.59 -14.88 4.04
N ARG A 9 -26.17 -16.08 3.95
CA ARG A 9 -25.69 -17.28 4.67
C ARG A 9 -24.28 -17.68 4.23
N TYR A 10 -24.03 -17.77 2.92
CA TYR A 10 -22.71 -18.13 2.39
C TYR A 10 -21.63 -17.12 2.84
N MET A 11 -21.96 -15.83 2.80
CA MET A 11 -21.04 -14.77 3.21
C MET A 11 -20.80 -14.76 4.74
N GLU A 12 -21.80 -15.10 5.54
CA GLU A 12 -21.66 -15.20 7.00
C GLU A 12 -20.71 -16.34 7.38
N GLU A 13 -20.87 -17.51 6.78
CA GLU A 13 -19.98 -18.67 6.98
C GLU A 13 -18.55 -18.36 6.53
N LEU A 14 -18.38 -17.74 5.37
CA LEU A 14 -17.07 -17.33 4.87
C LEU A 14 -16.41 -16.29 5.79
N ASN A 15 -17.18 -15.32 6.31
CA ASN A 15 -16.64 -14.31 7.23
C ASN A 15 -16.18 -14.94 8.56
N ALA A 16 -16.91 -15.92 9.07
CA ALA A 16 -16.51 -16.70 10.25
C ALA A 16 -15.20 -17.47 9.98
N GLU A 17 -15.10 -18.12 8.81
CA GLU A 17 -13.89 -18.82 8.38
C GLU A 17 -12.73 -17.86 8.05
N LEU A 18 -12.96 -16.57 7.84
CA LEU A 18 -11.92 -15.57 7.63
C LEU A 18 -11.62 -14.72 8.88
N ALA A 19 -12.16 -15.05 10.06
CA ALA A 19 -12.00 -14.26 11.28
C ALA A 19 -10.53 -13.98 11.66
N ASN A 20 -9.62 -14.91 11.35
CA ASN A 20 -8.18 -14.78 11.64
C ASN A 20 -7.41 -13.93 10.62
N MET A 21 -8.05 -13.46 9.54
CA MET A 21 -7.45 -12.58 8.52
C MET A 21 -7.50 -11.11 8.97
N PRO A 22 -6.51 -10.26 8.62
CA PRO A 22 -6.56 -8.83 8.93
C PRO A 22 -7.83 -8.17 8.40
N ASP A 23 -8.48 -7.33 9.22
CA ASP A 23 -9.82 -6.80 8.94
C ASP A 23 -9.96 -6.15 7.56
N VAL A 24 -8.96 -5.37 7.13
CA VAL A 24 -8.97 -4.70 5.83
C VAL A 24 -8.88 -5.68 4.66
N GLU A 25 -8.12 -6.77 4.80
CA GLU A 25 -8.01 -7.79 3.75
C GLU A 25 -9.30 -8.64 3.70
N ARG A 26 -9.85 -8.97 4.87
CA ARG A 26 -11.13 -9.67 5.01
C ARG A 26 -12.29 -8.89 4.40
N GLU A 27 -12.41 -7.60 4.71
CA GLU A 27 -13.50 -6.75 4.23
C GLU A 27 -13.46 -6.56 2.70
N ASN A 28 -12.27 -6.36 2.12
CA ASN A 28 -12.12 -6.25 0.66
C ASN A 28 -12.46 -7.58 -0.03
N ALA A 29 -11.94 -8.70 0.48
CA ALA A 29 -12.22 -10.03 -0.04
C ALA A 29 -13.72 -10.35 0.00
N ILE A 30 -14.38 -10.08 1.13
CA ILE A 30 -15.81 -10.31 1.31
C ILE A 30 -16.63 -9.43 0.37
N CYS A 31 -16.27 -8.15 0.22
CA CYS A 31 -16.99 -7.23 -0.65
C CYS A 31 -16.91 -7.65 -2.13
N GLU A 32 -15.72 -8.02 -2.59
CA GLU A 32 -15.49 -8.51 -3.95
C GLU A 32 -16.27 -9.81 -4.20
N LEU A 33 -16.12 -10.80 -3.30
CA LEU A 33 -16.77 -12.09 -3.45
C LEU A 33 -18.30 -12.00 -3.39
N LYS A 34 -18.84 -11.13 -2.50
CA LYS A 34 -20.27 -10.84 -2.44
C LYS A 34 -20.77 -10.29 -3.78
N GLY A 35 -19.99 -9.43 -4.45
CA GLY A 35 -20.31 -8.93 -5.78
C GLY A 35 -20.44 -10.05 -6.81
N HIS A 36 -19.48 -10.98 -6.82
CA HIS A 36 -19.46 -12.11 -7.76
C HIS A 36 -20.60 -13.10 -7.51
N ILE A 37 -20.84 -13.50 -6.26
CA ILE A 37 -21.92 -14.42 -5.92
C ILE A 37 -23.28 -13.79 -6.24
N THR A 38 -23.46 -12.49 -5.95
CA THR A 38 -24.71 -11.79 -6.27
C THR A 38 -24.97 -11.78 -7.78
N ALA A 39 -23.95 -11.49 -8.60
CA ALA A 39 -24.08 -11.54 -10.05
C ALA A 39 -24.43 -12.95 -10.55
N PHE A 40 -23.73 -13.96 -10.05
CA PHE A 40 -23.97 -15.37 -10.42
C PHE A 40 -25.39 -15.82 -10.06
N VAL A 41 -25.84 -15.57 -8.82
CA VAL A 41 -27.19 -15.92 -8.36
C VAL A 41 -28.26 -15.21 -9.18
N GLN A 42 -28.07 -13.93 -9.49
CA GLN A 42 -29.02 -13.18 -10.34
C GLN A 42 -29.12 -13.76 -11.76
N ASP A 43 -28.00 -14.19 -12.34
CA ASP A 43 -27.99 -14.79 -13.68
C ASP A 43 -28.63 -16.18 -13.69
N ARG A 44 -28.45 -16.96 -12.63
CA ARG A 44 -29.10 -18.27 -12.49
C ARG A 44 -30.60 -18.16 -12.19
N ILE A 45 -31.05 -17.15 -11.44
CA ILE A 45 -32.48 -16.84 -11.29
C ILE A 45 -33.10 -16.50 -12.64
N LYS A 46 -32.42 -15.68 -13.47
CA LYS A 46 -32.90 -15.36 -14.83
C LYS A 46 -32.97 -16.59 -15.74
N ALA A 47 -32.09 -17.57 -15.52
CA ALA A 47 -32.10 -18.84 -16.22
C ALA A 47 -33.20 -19.81 -15.73
N GLY A 48 -33.97 -19.43 -14.71
CA GLY A 48 -35.11 -20.21 -14.22
C GLY A 48 -34.77 -21.31 -13.22
N LEU A 49 -33.58 -21.29 -12.61
CA LEU A 49 -33.22 -22.26 -11.58
C LEU A 49 -34.07 -22.07 -10.31
N SER A 50 -34.42 -23.19 -9.69
CA SER A 50 -35.07 -23.23 -8.38
C SER A 50 -34.10 -22.90 -7.24
N GLU A 51 -34.64 -22.66 -6.05
CA GLU A 51 -33.87 -22.23 -4.87
C GLU A 51 -32.86 -23.29 -4.40
N GLU A 52 -33.26 -24.56 -4.47
CA GLU A 52 -32.43 -25.71 -4.11
C GLU A 52 -31.26 -25.88 -5.10
N GLU A 53 -31.54 -25.73 -6.40
CA GLU A 53 -30.51 -25.77 -7.45
C GLU A 53 -29.56 -24.57 -7.39
N LEU A 54 -30.03 -23.41 -6.90
CA LEU A 54 -29.19 -22.24 -6.70
C LEU A 54 -28.14 -22.45 -5.61
N GLN A 55 -28.50 -23.14 -4.53
CA GLN A 55 -27.57 -23.44 -3.45
C GLN A 55 -26.47 -24.38 -3.94
N GLU A 56 -26.84 -25.47 -4.59
CA GLU A 56 -25.89 -26.44 -5.16
C GLU A 56 -24.99 -25.79 -6.23
N ALA A 57 -25.56 -24.92 -7.07
CA ALA A 57 -24.80 -24.20 -8.09
C ALA A 57 -23.77 -23.22 -7.48
N VAL A 58 -24.10 -22.56 -6.36
CA VAL A 58 -23.18 -21.65 -5.67
C VAL A 58 -22.04 -22.43 -5.02
N GLU A 59 -22.34 -23.53 -4.34
CA GLU A 59 -21.31 -24.39 -3.72
C GLU A 59 -20.41 -25.06 -4.77
N THR A 60 -20.95 -25.40 -5.95
CA THR A 60 -20.18 -25.96 -7.07
C THR A 60 -19.24 -24.94 -7.71
N GLU A 61 -19.72 -23.71 -7.95
CA GLU A 61 -18.93 -22.67 -8.65
C GLU A 61 -17.88 -22.01 -7.73
N PHE A 62 -18.24 -21.75 -6.47
CA PHE A 62 -17.39 -21.00 -5.53
C PHE A 62 -16.69 -21.87 -4.50
N SER A 63 -16.88 -23.20 -4.57
CA SER A 63 -16.43 -24.17 -3.56
C SER A 63 -17.10 -23.95 -2.19
N HIS A 64 -16.90 -24.88 -1.26
CA HIS A 64 -17.42 -24.71 0.09
C HIS A 64 -16.71 -23.52 0.78
N PRO A 65 -17.40 -22.67 1.57
CA PRO A 65 -16.79 -21.51 2.23
C PRO A 65 -15.47 -21.79 2.98
N LYS A 66 -15.34 -22.99 3.55
CA LYS A 66 -14.14 -23.46 4.24
C LYS A 66 -12.96 -23.71 3.29
N GLU A 67 -13.21 -24.37 2.16
CA GLU A 67 -12.19 -24.63 1.14
C GLU A 67 -11.75 -23.32 0.47
N LEU A 68 -12.70 -22.42 0.22
CA LEU A 68 -12.42 -21.08 -0.29
C LEU A 68 -11.58 -20.28 0.72
N ALA A 69 -11.91 -20.33 2.01
CA ALA A 69 -11.11 -19.67 3.05
C ALA A 69 -9.70 -20.29 3.17
N GLU A 70 -9.57 -21.61 3.04
CA GLU A 70 -8.27 -22.30 3.02
C GLU A 70 -7.45 -21.92 1.78
N ALA A 71 -8.05 -21.82 0.59
CA ALA A 71 -7.39 -21.33 -0.61
C ALA A 71 -6.92 -19.87 -0.46
N MET A 72 -7.78 -19.00 0.11
CA MET A 72 -7.43 -17.60 0.39
C MET A 72 -6.32 -17.45 1.45
N ARG A 73 -6.25 -18.38 2.41
CA ARG A 73 -5.18 -18.45 3.42
C ARG A 73 -3.88 -19.06 2.85
N GLY A 74 -4.00 -20.12 2.05
CA GLY A 74 -2.89 -20.87 1.45
C GLY A 74 -2.14 -20.07 0.39
N ASP A 75 -2.87 -19.33 -0.46
CA ASP A 75 -2.27 -18.48 -1.49
C ASP A 75 -1.78 -17.12 -0.91
N GLY A 76 -2.31 -16.73 0.26
CA GLY A 76 -1.94 -15.50 0.96
C GLY A 76 -0.79 -15.62 1.97
N GLY A 77 -0.54 -16.81 2.53
CA GLY A 77 0.34 -17.00 3.68
C GLY A 77 1.84 -16.93 3.38
N GLU A 78 2.29 -17.60 2.32
CA GLU A 78 3.72 -17.73 2.04
C GLU A 78 4.25 -16.65 1.08
N MET A 79 3.43 -16.20 0.12
CA MET A 79 3.89 -15.25 -0.89
C MET A 79 3.78 -13.78 -0.46
N LYS A 80 2.75 -13.38 0.30
CA LYS A 80 2.60 -11.99 0.79
C LYS A 80 3.51 -11.65 1.98
N ARG A 81 3.82 -12.60 2.87
CA ARG A 81 4.75 -12.36 4.01
C ARG A 81 6.18 -12.13 3.54
N ARG A 82 6.64 -12.84 2.50
CA ARG A 82 7.98 -12.64 1.94
C ARG A 82 8.09 -11.33 1.13
N GLY A 83 7.06 -10.96 0.35
CA GLY A 83 7.08 -9.73 -0.46
C GLY A 83 6.96 -8.40 0.32
N SER A 84 6.29 -8.40 1.48
CA SER A 84 6.08 -7.20 2.30
C SER A 84 7.26 -6.89 3.22
N LEU A 85 7.87 -7.92 3.82
CA LEU A 85 9.04 -7.76 4.69
C LEU A 85 10.30 -7.42 3.90
N LEU A 86 10.53 -8.04 2.72
CA LEU A 86 11.67 -7.66 1.88
C LEU A 86 11.57 -6.21 1.36
N GLY A 87 10.36 -5.74 1.03
CA GLY A 87 10.16 -4.36 0.55
C GLY A 87 10.34 -3.27 1.62
N LYS A 88 10.13 -3.60 2.90
CA LYS A 88 10.48 -2.73 4.05
C LYS A 88 11.95 -2.89 4.44
N SER A 89 12.45 -4.13 4.42
CA SER A 89 13.82 -4.49 4.80
C SER A 89 14.85 -3.88 3.85
N TRP A 90 14.61 -3.88 2.54
CA TRP A 90 15.60 -3.37 1.59
C TRP A 90 15.81 -1.86 1.68
N LEU A 91 14.78 -1.06 1.97
CA LEU A 91 14.94 0.39 2.17
C LEU A 91 15.71 0.71 3.46
N SER A 92 15.48 -0.05 4.54
CA SER A 92 16.27 0.06 5.76
C SER A 92 17.72 -0.41 5.55
N VAL A 93 17.92 -1.49 4.80
CA VAL A 93 19.25 -1.99 4.44
C VAL A 93 19.98 -0.98 3.55
N LEU A 94 19.30 -0.37 2.57
CA LEU A 94 19.84 0.70 1.73
C LEU A 94 20.26 1.90 2.59
N LEU A 95 19.44 2.31 3.57
CA LEU A 95 19.78 3.38 4.50
C LEU A 95 21.03 3.05 5.33
N ILE A 96 21.13 1.82 5.85
CA ILE A 96 22.31 1.36 6.60
C ILE A 96 23.55 1.38 5.71
N VAL A 97 23.45 0.88 4.46
CA VAL A 97 24.54 0.92 3.47
C VAL A 97 24.97 2.35 3.17
N VAL A 98 24.03 3.29 3.04
CA VAL A 98 24.31 4.71 2.81
C VAL A 98 25.05 5.34 4.00
N ILE A 99 24.63 5.04 5.23
CA ILE A 99 25.29 5.53 6.46
C ILE A 99 26.72 4.99 6.56
N ILE A 100 26.93 3.70 6.23
CA ILE A 100 28.25 3.07 6.25
C ILE A 100 29.15 3.59 5.11
N ALA A 101 28.59 3.87 3.94
CA ALA A 101 29.33 4.38 2.78
C ALA A 101 29.73 5.86 2.93
N LEU A 102 28.95 6.66 3.68
CA LEU A 102 29.21 8.09 3.90
C LEU A 102 30.65 8.41 4.37
N PRO A 103 31.20 7.74 5.40
CA PRO A 103 32.57 8.00 5.85
C PRO A 103 33.66 7.44 4.93
N MET A 104 33.33 6.48 4.05
CA MET A 104 34.32 5.82 3.19
C MET A 104 34.58 6.56 1.86
N LEU A 105 33.76 7.56 1.53
CA LEU A 105 33.90 8.33 0.30
C LEU A 105 34.72 9.62 0.49
N PRO A 106 35.47 10.05 -0.55
CA PRO A 106 36.16 11.33 -0.54
C PRO A 106 35.17 12.48 -0.25
N PRO A 107 35.62 13.57 0.40
CA PRO A 107 34.76 14.68 0.83
C PRO A 107 33.83 15.19 -0.27
N ASP A 108 34.35 15.26 -1.50
CA ASP A 108 33.65 15.76 -2.68
C ASP A 108 32.49 14.86 -3.14
N TYR A 109 32.49 13.58 -2.73
CA TYR A 109 31.49 12.58 -3.15
C TYR A 109 30.59 12.09 -2.02
N ARG A 110 30.74 12.62 -0.80
CA ARG A 110 29.97 12.15 0.37
C ARG A 110 28.45 12.34 0.25
N HIS A 111 28.00 13.23 -0.63
CA HIS A 111 26.58 13.49 -0.88
C HIS A 111 25.95 12.48 -1.86
N LEU A 112 26.74 11.75 -2.67
CA LEU A 112 26.23 10.82 -3.69
C LEU A 112 25.38 9.67 -3.11
N PRO A 113 25.77 8.97 -2.04
CA PRO A 113 24.94 7.93 -1.45
C PRO A 113 23.57 8.45 -0.99
N LEU A 114 23.51 9.67 -0.47
CA LEU A 114 22.28 10.33 -0.06
C LEU A 114 21.40 10.68 -1.27
N VAL A 115 21.98 11.16 -2.37
CA VAL A 115 21.26 11.42 -3.63
C VAL A 115 20.61 10.14 -4.15
N VAL A 116 21.37 9.03 -4.20
CA VAL A 116 20.85 7.72 -4.64
C VAL A 116 19.73 7.25 -3.72
N TYR A 117 19.92 7.35 -2.41
CA TYR A 117 18.90 7.00 -1.43
C TYR A 117 17.59 7.78 -1.62
N LEU A 118 17.68 9.11 -1.70
CA LEU A 118 16.52 10.00 -1.87
C LEU A 118 15.79 9.73 -3.19
N THR A 119 16.53 9.44 -4.27
CA THR A 119 15.95 9.11 -5.58
C THR A 119 15.20 7.78 -5.54
N VAL A 120 15.78 6.76 -4.91
CA VAL A 120 15.12 5.45 -4.71
C VAL A 120 13.88 5.61 -3.82
N LEU A 121 13.98 6.42 -2.76
CA LEU A 121 12.86 6.72 -1.87
C LEU A 121 11.73 7.45 -2.61
N ALA A 122 12.06 8.42 -3.47
CA ALA A 122 11.09 9.14 -4.29
C ALA A 122 10.34 8.20 -5.23
N GLY A 123 11.07 7.33 -5.95
CA GLY A 123 10.47 6.33 -6.84
C GLY A 123 9.59 5.34 -6.08
N TYR A 124 10.01 4.93 -4.88
CA TYR A 124 9.22 4.06 -4.01
C TYR A 124 7.93 4.75 -3.54
N VAL A 125 8.01 5.98 -3.05
CA VAL A 125 6.85 6.76 -2.59
C VAL A 125 5.88 6.99 -3.74
N TRP A 126 6.38 7.31 -4.94
CA TRP A 126 5.57 7.48 -6.14
C TRP A 126 4.84 6.19 -6.55
N LYS A 127 5.54 5.05 -6.57
CA LYS A 127 4.99 3.76 -7.01
C LYS A 127 4.03 3.14 -5.99
N ARG A 128 4.38 3.19 -4.70
CA ARG A 128 3.61 2.54 -3.64
C ARG A 128 2.52 3.42 -3.05
N LYS A 129 2.55 4.74 -3.27
CA LYS A 129 1.62 5.72 -2.68
C LYS A 129 1.51 5.65 -1.14
N LYS A 130 2.49 5.00 -0.49
CA LYS A 130 2.51 4.77 0.96
C LYS A 130 3.15 5.96 1.66
N LEU A 131 2.31 6.82 2.24
CA LEU A 131 2.74 8.02 2.98
C LEU A 131 3.16 7.77 4.43
N MET A 132 3.15 6.51 4.90
CA MET A 132 3.54 6.16 6.28
C MET A 132 4.97 6.59 6.67
N MET A 133 5.80 7.02 5.70
CA MET A 133 7.15 7.51 5.94
C MET A 133 7.23 9.01 6.30
N PHE A 134 6.19 9.80 6.04
CA PHE A 134 6.18 11.22 6.43
C PHE A 134 5.53 11.37 7.80
N ALA A 135 6.31 11.80 8.79
CA ALA A 135 5.87 11.91 10.19
C ALA A 135 4.59 12.75 10.37
N GLY A 136 4.37 13.78 9.54
CA GLY A 136 3.17 14.61 9.55
C GLY A 136 1.88 13.90 9.10
N VAL A 137 1.97 12.85 8.27
CA VAL A 137 0.79 12.16 7.72
C VAL A 137 0.21 11.14 8.71
N ARG A 138 0.99 10.71 9.71
CA ARG A 138 0.53 9.73 10.72
C ARG A 138 -0.54 10.26 11.68
N LYS A 139 -0.66 11.58 11.86
CA LYS A 139 -1.60 12.17 12.83
C LYS A 139 -3.06 12.27 12.34
N ASN A 140 -3.30 12.28 11.03
CA ASN A 140 -4.66 12.39 10.47
C ASN A 140 -5.05 11.11 9.71
N LYS A 141 -5.68 10.16 10.42
CA LYS A 141 -6.12 8.85 9.90
C LYS A 141 -7.30 8.92 8.90
N LEU A 142 -7.94 10.08 8.73
CA LEU A 142 -9.16 10.27 7.94
C LEU A 142 -8.95 11.13 6.68
N ARG A 143 -7.85 10.93 5.93
CA ARG A 143 -7.66 11.60 4.63
C ARG A 143 -8.20 10.76 3.48
N SER A 144 -8.87 11.40 2.53
CA SER A 144 -9.45 10.70 1.37
C SER A 144 -8.36 10.09 0.49
N GLN A 145 -8.68 9.01 -0.22
CA GLN A 145 -7.75 8.32 -1.13
C GLN A 145 -7.12 9.28 -2.17
N LYS A 146 -7.86 10.32 -2.59
CA LYS A 146 -7.40 11.36 -3.53
C LYS A 146 -6.33 12.28 -2.91
N GLU A 147 -6.44 12.59 -1.62
CA GLU A 147 -5.44 13.37 -0.89
C GLU A 147 -4.16 12.57 -0.68
N ILE A 148 -4.28 11.27 -0.38
CA ILE A 148 -3.13 10.35 -0.25
C ILE A 148 -2.32 10.30 -1.56
N VAL A 149 -3.00 10.21 -2.71
CA VAL A 149 -2.31 10.24 -4.01
C VAL A 149 -1.62 11.58 -4.26
N THR A 150 -2.28 12.69 -3.93
CA THR A 150 -1.74 14.03 -4.16
C THR A 150 -0.51 14.29 -3.28
N ILE A 151 -0.59 13.98 -1.99
CA ILE A 151 0.52 14.16 -1.04
C ILE A 151 1.68 13.22 -1.39
N SER A 152 1.40 12.00 -1.88
CA SER A 152 2.45 11.08 -2.34
C SER A 152 3.22 11.63 -3.53
N ARG A 153 2.53 12.21 -4.52
CA ARG A 153 3.18 12.85 -5.68
C ARG A 153 4.01 14.07 -5.25
N VAL A 154 3.46 14.92 -4.39
CA VAL A 154 4.16 16.11 -3.88
C VAL A 154 5.38 15.70 -3.03
N GLY A 155 5.24 14.67 -2.18
CA GLY A 155 6.33 14.14 -1.36
C GLY A 155 7.44 13.49 -2.20
N ALA A 156 7.11 12.75 -3.24
CA ALA A 156 8.10 12.20 -4.16
C ALA A 156 8.81 13.31 -4.97
N ALA A 157 8.07 14.33 -5.43
CA ALA A 157 8.67 15.50 -6.08
C ALA A 157 9.62 16.26 -5.14
N TYR A 158 9.24 16.40 -3.86
CA TYR A 158 10.09 17.00 -2.84
C TYR A 158 11.39 16.22 -2.60
N LEU A 159 11.32 14.89 -2.52
CA LEU A 159 12.49 14.03 -2.38
C LEU A 159 13.44 14.13 -3.57
N LEU A 160 12.91 14.23 -4.81
CA LEU A 160 13.71 14.49 -6.00
C LEU A 160 14.34 15.89 -5.97
N PHE A 161 13.60 16.90 -5.53
CA PHE A 161 14.12 18.26 -5.38
C PHE A 161 15.31 18.30 -4.40
N LEU A 162 15.23 17.59 -3.28
CA LEU A 162 16.35 17.43 -2.34
C LEU A 162 17.55 16.71 -2.97
N ALA A 163 17.31 15.66 -3.77
CA ALA A 163 18.37 14.95 -4.47
C ALA A 163 19.09 15.86 -5.48
N VAL A 164 18.35 16.70 -6.22
CA VAL A 164 18.92 17.69 -7.16
C VAL A 164 19.71 18.77 -6.41
N LEU A 165 19.20 19.26 -5.27
CA LEU A 165 19.92 20.21 -4.42
C LEU A 165 21.28 19.67 -3.95
N LEU A 166 21.32 18.40 -3.56
CA LEU A 166 22.57 17.74 -3.16
C LEU A 166 23.53 17.55 -4.34
N LEU A 167 23.04 17.30 -5.55
CA LEU A 167 23.88 17.26 -6.76
C LEU A 167 24.44 18.63 -7.14
N LEU A 168 23.77 19.71 -6.75
CA LEU A 168 24.23 21.08 -6.95
C LEU A 168 25.23 21.54 -5.87
N GLN A 169 25.44 20.74 -4.81
CA GLN A 169 26.40 21.03 -3.75
C GLN A 169 27.83 21.32 -4.24
N PRO A 170 28.43 20.62 -5.22
CA PRO A 170 29.75 21.01 -5.73
C PRO A 170 29.80 22.40 -6.39
N PHE A 171 28.65 22.95 -6.80
CA PHE A 171 28.56 24.26 -7.45
C PHE A 171 28.12 25.38 -6.48
N LEU A 172 27.70 25.03 -5.27
CA LEU A 172 27.12 25.95 -4.29
C LEU A 172 27.82 25.78 -2.93
N ASN A 173 27.90 26.86 -2.16
CA ASN A 173 28.44 26.77 -0.80
C ASN A 173 27.60 25.79 0.05
N ALA A 174 28.27 24.89 0.78
CA ALA A 174 27.60 23.87 1.60
C ALA A 174 26.61 24.48 2.61
N SER A 175 26.92 25.65 3.16
CA SER A 175 26.03 26.41 4.06
C SER A 175 24.74 26.88 3.37
N VAL A 176 24.82 27.28 2.09
CA VAL A 176 23.66 27.70 1.29
C VAL A 176 22.78 26.50 0.98
N VAL A 177 23.38 25.36 0.64
CA VAL A 177 22.64 24.10 0.40
C VAL A 177 21.92 23.64 1.66
N LEU A 178 22.59 23.65 2.82
CA LEU A 178 21.99 23.33 4.12
C LEU A 178 20.82 24.25 4.46
N LEU A 179 20.96 25.54 4.21
CA LEU A 179 19.91 26.53 4.46
C LEU A 179 18.70 26.30 3.54
N LEU A 180 18.93 26.02 2.25
CA LEU A 180 17.86 25.70 1.31
C LEU A 180 17.11 24.42 1.72
N ILE A 181 17.83 23.38 2.17
CA ILE A 181 17.22 22.14 2.69
C ILE A 181 16.39 22.42 3.96
N ALA A 182 16.91 23.24 4.88
CA ALA A 182 16.20 23.57 6.12
C ALA A 182 14.90 24.35 5.85
N VAL A 183 14.98 25.37 4.99
CA VAL A 183 13.82 26.19 4.58
C VAL A 183 12.81 25.32 3.81
N SER A 184 13.27 24.47 2.89
CA SER A 184 12.39 23.59 2.12
C SER A 184 11.70 22.54 3.02
N CYS A 185 12.41 22.01 4.02
CA CYS A 185 11.85 21.12 5.03
C CYS A 185 10.74 21.82 5.82
N ALA A 186 11.00 23.01 6.34
CA ALA A 186 10.01 23.78 7.08
C ALA A 186 8.77 24.08 6.23
N ALA A 187 8.95 24.52 4.98
CA ALA A 187 7.87 24.78 4.05
C ALA A 187 7.04 23.52 3.74
N PHE A 188 7.70 22.37 3.55
CA PHE A 188 7.02 21.10 3.30
C PHE A 188 6.21 20.61 4.51
N PHE A 189 6.75 20.75 5.72
CA PHE A 189 6.02 20.40 6.94
C PHE A 189 4.82 21.33 7.19
N LEU A 190 4.97 22.64 6.93
CA LEU A 190 3.85 23.59 6.99
C LEU A 190 2.77 23.22 5.97
N PHE A 191 3.15 22.91 4.73
CA PHE A 191 2.20 22.46 3.69
C PHE A 191 1.43 21.21 4.11
N LEU A 192 2.08 20.26 4.79
CA LEU A 192 1.42 19.04 5.28
C LEU A 192 0.47 19.26 6.47
N ASN A 193 0.71 20.30 7.27
CA ASN A 193 -0.08 20.66 8.47
C ASN A 193 -1.22 21.65 8.19
N VAL A 194 -1.14 22.47 7.14
CA VAL A 194 -2.16 23.47 6.78
C VAL A 194 -3.33 22.86 5.98
N LYS A 195 -3.09 21.72 5.31
CA LYS A 195 -4.14 20.85 4.75
C LYS A 195 -4.42 19.69 5.70
#